data_AF-S9UV63-F1
#
_entry.id   AF-S9UV63-F1
#
_cell.length_a   1.000
_cell.length_b   1.000
_cell.length_c   1.000
_cell.angle_alpha   90.00
_cell.angle_beta   90.00
_cell.angle_gamma   90.00
#
_symmetry.space_group_name_H-M   'P 1'
#
loop_
_entity.id
_entity.type
_entity.pdbx_description
1 polymer ?
#
loop_
_entity_poly.entity_id
_entity_poly.type
_entity_poly.pdbx_seq_one_letter_code
_entity_poly.pdbx_strand_id
1 'polypeptide(L)'
;MCVTGDETGLIKIWDISKSSGAVLKYSFGEQKRSRGIMGMCWINSETTSLAYSTQDGFLSLLDTKSNILITKKKVDRVAALPNSMAFVKGKLVLVEKNGGINFTDETLQNIQTVQGNAPVDACHIHRKYSMIAMGGQENDLCVYDMNAENVAEPVFRAKNVRDHVLDVPYPIFITGTCIINPFVFCTSTAYHQVRFYDRRASERPVQEYETSREIERKTTTMLQWNSNKFLIGEASGDVHLYDTRRGFTSRAKLRGGVGSVRCMSKHPAGHQILAVTGLDRKVRIYHVPTGKLLQSIYVKQKANCVLLDKQLPFRDDVASFSGVVNTKQPEKANTLGDDFWDDMDPVVDTLDEEEKNPEPEPKRKKRE
;
A
#
# COMPACT_ATOMS: atom_id res chain seq x y z
N MET A 1 -16.75 -11.41 -0.06
CA MET A 1 -17.25 -10.04 -0.36
C MET A 1 -16.14 -9.00 -0.20
N CYS A 2 -16.36 -7.76 -0.66
CA CYS A 2 -15.46 -6.63 -0.42
C CYS A 2 -16.26 -5.49 0.23
N VAL A 3 -15.76 -4.92 1.32
CA VAL A 3 -16.41 -3.81 2.03
C VAL A 3 -15.57 -2.56 1.87
N THR A 4 -16.22 -1.45 1.49
CA THR A 4 -15.55 -0.18 1.24
C THR A 4 -16.19 0.91 2.09
N GLY A 5 -15.36 1.77 2.68
CA GLY A 5 -15.81 2.93 3.45
C GLY A 5 -15.43 4.23 2.75
N ASP A 6 -16.42 5.08 2.51
CA ASP A 6 -16.27 6.31 1.74
C ASP A 6 -16.01 7.55 2.63
N GLU A 7 -15.45 8.60 2.02
CA GLU A 7 -15.24 9.92 2.66
C GLU A 7 -16.55 10.62 3.06
N THR A 8 -17.69 10.12 2.57
CA THR A 8 -19.02 10.68 2.84
C THR A 8 -19.84 9.87 3.85
N GLY A 9 -19.24 8.85 4.46
CA GLY A 9 -19.88 8.07 5.53
C GLY A 9 -20.72 6.88 5.07
N LEU A 10 -20.64 6.52 3.78
CA LEU A 10 -21.31 5.35 3.23
C LEU A 10 -20.40 4.12 3.33
N ILE A 11 -20.94 3.02 3.85
CA ILE A 11 -20.33 1.69 3.77
C ILE A 11 -20.99 0.94 2.63
N LYS A 12 -20.21 0.42 1.69
CA LYS A 12 -20.72 -0.37 0.57
C LYS A 12 -20.16 -1.78 0.64
N ILE A 13 -21.06 -2.75 0.49
CA ILE A 13 -20.73 -4.17 0.43
C ILE A 13 -20.88 -4.62 -1.02
N TRP A 14 -19.77 -5.04 -1.59
CA TRP A 14 -19.65 -5.50 -2.95
C TRP A 14 -19.54 -7.01 -2.99
N ASP A 15 -20.34 -7.64 -3.84
CA ASP A 15 -20.07 -8.99 -4.26
C ASP A 15 -19.01 -8.99 -5.35
N ILE A 16 -17.98 -9.79 -5.14
CA ILE A 16 -16.80 -9.93 -6.01
C ILE A 16 -16.57 -11.41 -6.37
N SER A 17 -17.59 -12.26 -6.19
CA SER A 17 -17.48 -13.69 -6.51
C SER A 17 -17.32 -13.94 -8.02
N LYS A 18 -17.91 -13.07 -8.85
CA LYS A 18 -17.91 -13.16 -10.30
C LYS A 18 -16.75 -12.36 -10.90
N SER A 19 -16.05 -12.96 -11.85
CA SER A 19 -14.98 -12.30 -12.62
C SER A 19 -15.53 -11.20 -13.55
N SER A 20 -16.77 -11.38 -14.04
CA SER A 20 -17.42 -10.47 -14.99
C SER A 20 -17.68 -9.06 -14.47
N GLY A 21 -17.64 -8.85 -13.15
CA GLY A 21 -17.89 -7.56 -12.53
C GLY A 21 -18.36 -7.67 -11.09
N ALA A 22 -18.10 -6.64 -10.30
CA ALA A 22 -18.56 -6.57 -8.93
C ALA A 22 -19.96 -5.96 -8.86
N VAL A 23 -20.83 -6.56 -8.06
CA VAL A 23 -22.22 -6.09 -7.87
C VAL A 23 -22.35 -5.47 -6.50
N LEU A 24 -22.92 -4.27 -6.43
CA LEU A 24 -23.25 -3.65 -5.14
C LEU A 24 -24.42 -4.44 -4.51
N LYS A 25 -24.16 -5.14 -3.40
CA LYS A 25 -25.20 -5.84 -2.64
C LYS A 25 -25.96 -4.90 -1.73
N TYR A 26 -25.22 -4.06 -1.03
CA TYR A 26 -25.79 -3.24 0.03
C TYR A 26 -25.00 -1.96 0.21
N SER A 27 -25.70 -0.88 0.54
CA SER A 27 -25.12 0.40 0.93
C SER A 27 -25.77 0.84 2.24
N PHE A 28 -24.93 1.12 3.23
CA PHE A 28 -25.34 1.50 4.57
C PHE A 28 -24.88 2.92 4.89
N GLY A 29 -25.70 3.67 5.62
CA GLY A 29 -25.38 5.00 6.13
C GLY A 29 -26.07 6.14 5.38
N GLU A 30 -25.97 7.32 5.96
CA GLU A 30 -26.49 8.57 5.39
C GLU A 30 -25.31 9.40 4.86
N GLN A 31 -25.46 9.92 3.65
CA GLN A 31 -24.36 10.61 2.98
C GLN A 31 -24.11 11.99 3.59
N LYS A 32 -23.03 12.13 4.36
CA LYS A 32 -22.59 13.40 4.93
C LYS A 32 -21.09 13.41 5.11
N ARG A 33 -20.39 14.45 4.63
CA ARG A 33 -18.92 14.56 4.75
C ARG A 33 -18.45 14.53 6.20
N SER A 34 -19.22 15.09 7.14
CA SER A 34 -18.88 15.04 8.57
C SER A 34 -18.90 13.62 9.15
N ARG A 35 -19.49 12.65 8.44
CA ARG A 35 -19.57 11.24 8.86
C ARG A 35 -18.61 10.35 8.07
N GLY A 36 -17.62 10.93 7.39
CA GLY A 36 -16.63 10.19 6.61
C GLY A 36 -16.01 9.03 7.38
N ILE A 37 -15.87 7.87 6.74
CA ILE A 37 -15.30 6.69 7.40
C ILE A 37 -13.78 6.84 7.43
N MET A 38 -13.23 6.80 8.64
CA MET A 38 -11.82 7.05 8.90
C MET A 38 -11.01 5.78 9.15
N GLY A 39 -11.66 4.74 9.67
CA GLY A 39 -11.05 3.47 10.01
C GLY A 39 -12.08 2.35 10.01
N MET A 40 -11.65 1.14 9.63
CA MET A 40 -12.49 -0.05 9.59
C MET A 40 -11.68 -1.27 10.02
N CYS A 41 -12.30 -2.19 10.75
CA CYS A 41 -11.70 -3.49 11.03
C CYS A 41 -12.73 -4.60 11.25
N TRP A 42 -12.37 -5.82 10.85
CA TRP A 42 -13.10 -7.03 11.24
C TRP A 42 -12.88 -7.35 12.71
N ILE A 43 -13.99 -7.56 13.44
CA ILE A 43 -14.01 -7.99 14.84
C ILE A 43 -13.68 -9.48 14.91
N ASN A 44 -14.37 -10.29 14.13
CA ASN A 44 -14.23 -11.73 14.15
C ASN A 44 -13.43 -12.28 12.96
N SER A 45 -12.86 -13.47 13.13
CA SER A 45 -12.15 -14.18 12.07
C SER A 45 -13.06 -14.68 10.95
N GLU A 46 -14.36 -14.81 11.22
CA GLU A 46 -15.38 -15.20 10.24
C GLU A 46 -15.86 -14.03 9.36
N THR A 47 -15.35 -12.82 9.60
CA THR A 47 -15.63 -11.62 8.81
C THR A 47 -17.12 -11.29 8.67
N THR A 48 -17.88 -11.53 9.75
CA THR A 48 -19.32 -11.22 9.83
C THR A 48 -19.56 -9.89 10.54
N SER A 49 -18.73 -9.54 11.52
CA SER A 49 -18.93 -8.33 12.32
C SER A 49 -17.84 -7.31 12.01
N LEU A 50 -18.26 -6.15 11.56
CA LEU A 50 -17.43 -5.03 11.15
C LEU A 50 -17.53 -3.91 12.18
N ALA A 51 -16.38 -3.43 12.66
CA ALA A 51 -16.29 -2.18 13.40
C ALA A 51 -15.78 -1.07 12.48
N TYR A 52 -16.35 0.12 12.59
CA TYR A 52 -15.88 1.30 11.86
C TYR A 52 -16.02 2.57 12.68
N SER A 53 -15.11 3.51 12.44
CA SER A 53 -15.12 4.84 13.05
C SER A 53 -15.46 5.91 12.01
N THR A 54 -16.28 6.87 12.40
CA THR A 54 -16.65 8.02 11.57
C THR A 54 -15.98 9.31 12.06
N GLN A 55 -15.88 10.28 11.17
CA GLN A 55 -15.24 11.58 11.44
C GLN A 55 -15.97 12.40 12.53
N ASP A 56 -17.26 12.16 12.77
CA ASP A 56 -18.03 12.78 13.85
C ASP A 56 -17.84 12.10 15.22
N GLY A 57 -16.86 11.19 15.34
CA GLY A 57 -16.48 10.58 16.62
C GLY A 57 -17.38 9.44 17.08
N PHE A 58 -18.17 8.86 16.17
CA PHE A 58 -18.94 7.66 16.46
C PHE A 58 -18.14 6.41 16.12
N LEU A 59 -18.26 5.42 16.99
CA LEU A 59 -17.82 4.06 16.78
C LEU A 59 -19.07 3.20 16.59
N SER A 60 -19.07 2.35 15.57
CA SER A 60 -20.26 1.59 15.17
C SER A 60 -19.89 0.16 14.81
N LEU A 61 -20.78 -0.77 15.15
CA LEU A 61 -20.69 -2.19 14.82
C LEU A 61 -21.81 -2.57 13.85
N LEU A 62 -21.43 -3.17 12.73
CA LEU A 62 -22.31 -3.63 11.67
C LEU A 62 -22.15 -5.13 11.50
N ASP A 63 -23.25 -5.88 11.49
CA ASP A 63 -23.25 -7.26 11.00
C ASP A 63 -23.43 -7.26 9.48
N THR A 64 -22.46 -7.82 8.77
CA THR A 64 -22.46 -7.90 7.31
C THR A 64 -23.34 -9.03 6.78
N LYS A 65 -23.66 -10.05 7.59
CA LYS A 65 -24.58 -11.12 7.18
C LYS A 65 -26.03 -10.64 7.24
N SER A 66 -26.42 -10.06 8.38
CA SER A 66 -27.79 -9.57 8.58
C SER A 66 -28.01 -8.16 8.02
N ASN A 67 -26.94 -7.43 7.67
CA ASN A 67 -26.97 -6.03 7.25
C ASN A 67 -27.60 -5.09 8.29
N ILE A 68 -27.48 -5.44 9.58
CA ILE A 68 -28.05 -4.70 10.71
C ILE A 68 -26.93 -4.03 11.50
N LEU A 69 -27.16 -2.77 11.86
CA LEU A 69 -26.31 -2.05 12.80
C LEU A 69 -26.56 -2.61 14.21
N ILE A 70 -25.57 -3.27 14.77
CA ILE A 70 -25.68 -3.88 16.11
C ILE A 70 -25.62 -2.81 17.18
N THR A 71 -24.64 -1.90 17.10
CA THR A 71 -24.42 -0.88 18.13
C THR A 71 -23.80 0.35 17.50
N LYS A 72 -24.22 1.53 17.98
CA LYS A 72 -23.61 2.81 17.65
C LYS A 72 -23.41 3.59 18.94
N LYS A 73 -22.17 3.99 19.20
CA LYS A 73 -21.81 4.75 20.39
C LYS A 73 -20.96 5.96 20.05
N LYS A 74 -21.27 7.08 20.70
CA LYS A 74 -20.45 8.29 20.60
C LYS A 74 -19.27 8.15 21.55
N VAL A 75 -18.07 8.16 20.99
CA VAL A 75 -16.81 8.03 21.74
C VAL A 75 -16.02 9.34 21.71
N ASP A 76 -16.37 10.27 20.81
CA ASP A 76 -15.69 11.57 20.59
C ASP A 76 -14.19 11.40 20.29
N ARG A 77 -13.88 10.30 19.58
CA ARG A 77 -12.54 9.86 19.21
C ARG A 77 -12.57 9.34 17.77
N VAL A 78 -11.53 9.63 16.99
CA VAL A 78 -11.51 9.39 15.54
C VAL A 78 -10.22 8.68 15.13
N ALA A 79 -10.36 7.62 14.33
CA ALA A 79 -9.23 6.91 13.73
C ALA A 79 -8.34 7.87 12.92
N ALA A 80 -7.02 7.81 13.14
CA ALA A 80 -6.06 8.62 12.40
C ALA A 80 -6.03 8.24 10.90
N LEU A 81 -6.07 6.93 10.66
CA LEU A 81 -5.83 6.31 9.35
C LEU A 81 -6.77 5.11 9.13
N PRO A 82 -6.99 4.70 7.88
CA PRO A 82 -7.80 3.51 7.57
C PRO A 82 -7.40 2.23 8.30
N ASN A 83 -6.11 2.07 8.59
CA ASN A 83 -5.52 0.90 9.25
C ASN A 83 -5.24 1.10 10.76
N SER A 84 -5.72 2.21 11.34
CA SER A 84 -5.54 2.55 12.76
C SER A 84 -6.57 1.90 13.70
N MET A 85 -7.33 0.92 13.18
CA MET A 85 -8.30 0.14 13.92
C MET A 85 -8.00 -1.36 13.83
N ALA A 86 -8.07 -2.06 14.95
CA ALA A 86 -8.03 -3.51 14.97
C ALA A 86 -8.69 -4.09 16.22
N PHE A 87 -9.29 -5.27 16.06
CA PHE A 87 -9.74 -6.08 17.18
C PHE A 87 -8.63 -7.04 17.59
N VAL A 88 -8.21 -6.98 18.86
CA VAL A 88 -7.11 -7.77 19.42
C VAL A 88 -7.49 -8.27 20.81
N LYS A 89 -7.46 -9.60 20.99
CA LYS A 89 -7.69 -10.27 22.29
C LYS A 89 -8.96 -9.78 23.03
N GLY A 90 -10.08 -9.65 22.32
CA GLY A 90 -11.35 -9.21 22.92
C GLY A 90 -11.52 -7.70 23.02
N LYS A 91 -10.49 -6.91 22.68
CA LYS A 91 -10.53 -5.44 22.75
C LYS A 91 -10.46 -4.83 21.36
N LEU A 92 -11.31 -3.85 21.10
CA LEU A 92 -11.23 -3.01 19.91
C LEU A 92 -10.31 -1.82 20.19
N VAL A 93 -9.23 -1.74 19.42
CA VAL A 93 -8.18 -0.71 19.52
C VAL A 93 -8.40 0.32 18.43
N LEU A 94 -8.40 1.59 18.82
CA LEU A 94 -8.48 2.76 17.92
C LEU A 94 -7.29 3.67 18.22
N VAL A 95 -6.52 4.03 17.19
CA VAL A 95 -5.42 4.99 17.30
C VAL A 95 -5.82 6.31 16.63
N GLU A 96 -5.64 7.41 17.36
CA GLU A 96 -5.98 8.76 16.94
C GLU A 96 -4.78 9.54 16.39
N LYS A 97 -5.05 10.60 15.63
CA LYS A 97 -4.00 11.40 14.99
C LYS A 97 -3.13 12.16 16.00
N ASN A 98 -3.71 12.52 17.14
CA ASN A 98 -3.03 13.16 18.28
C ASN A 98 -2.26 12.17 19.17
N GLY A 99 -2.11 10.89 18.75
CA GLY A 99 -1.39 9.87 19.51
C GLY A 99 -2.22 9.17 20.59
N GLY A 100 -3.51 9.50 20.76
CA GLY A 100 -4.39 8.79 21.67
C GLY A 100 -4.64 7.35 21.21
N ILE A 101 -4.45 6.37 22.10
CA ILE A 101 -4.79 4.97 21.90
C ILE A 101 -5.98 4.64 22.78
N ASN A 102 -7.11 4.30 22.15
CA ASN A 102 -8.35 3.99 22.84
C ASN A 102 -8.63 2.49 22.76
N PHE A 103 -8.87 1.89 23.93
CA PHE A 103 -9.28 0.51 24.09
C PHE A 103 -10.76 0.46 24.44
N THR A 104 -11.53 -0.22 23.59
CA THR A 104 -12.96 -0.44 23.76
C THR A 104 -13.27 -1.92 23.86
N ASP A 105 -14.35 -2.24 24.58
CA ASP A 105 -14.89 -3.59 24.65
C ASP A 105 -15.69 -3.95 23.40
N GLU A 106 -16.13 -5.21 23.28
CA GLU A 106 -17.01 -5.70 22.22
C GLU A 106 -18.34 -4.92 22.14
N THR A 107 -18.78 -4.35 23.26
CA THR A 107 -19.97 -3.50 23.36
C THR A 107 -19.70 -2.02 23.09
N LEU A 108 -18.50 -1.69 22.61
CA LEU A 108 -18.00 -0.32 22.38
C LEU A 108 -17.87 0.53 23.65
N GLN A 109 -17.88 -0.07 24.84
CA GLN A 109 -17.59 0.66 26.08
C GLN A 109 -16.09 0.95 26.19
N ASN A 110 -15.72 2.17 26.59
CA ASN A 110 -14.32 2.52 26.78
C ASN A 110 -13.79 1.82 28.03
N ILE A 111 -12.72 1.05 27.85
CA ILE A 111 -12.01 0.35 28.92
C ILE A 111 -10.87 1.23 29.41
N GLN A 112 -10.07 1.75 28.47
CA GLN A 112 -8.85 2.48 28.78
C GLN A 112 -8.52 3.43 27.63
N THR A 113 -7.95 4.59 27.96
CA THR A 113 -7.36 5.51 27.00
C THR A 113 -5.93 5.80 27.43
N VAL A 114 -4.99 5.67 26.50
CA VAL A 114 -3.56 5.84 26.72
C VAL A 114 -3.05 6.91 25.78
N GLN A 115 -2.20 7.81 26.28
CA GLN A 115 -1.56 8.81 25.43
C GLN A 115 -0.23 8.25 24.92
N GLY A 116 -0.14 8.08 23.60
CA GLY A 116 1.09 7.75 22.90
C GLY A 116 1.71 8.96 22.21
N ASN A 117 2.63 8.68 21.30
CA ASN A 117 3.38 9.69 20.57
C ASN A 117 2.58 10.25 19.37
N ALA A 118 2.78 11.53 19.07
CA ALA A 118 2.05 12.28 18.05
C ALA A 118 3.00 13.18 17.24
N PRO A 119 2.64 13.59 16.01
CA PRO A 119 1.45 13.20 15.23
C PRO A 119 1.56 11.76 14.66
N VAL A 120 0.41 11.16 14.37
CA VAL A 120 0.31 9.82 13.76
C VAL A 120 -0.11 9.94 12.29
N ASP A 121 0.84 9.74 11.38
CA ASP A 121 0.60 9.64 9.92
C ASP A 121 0.87 8.23 9.38
N ALA A 122 1.42 7.35 10.20
CA ALA A 122 1.56 5.92 9.95
C ALA A 122 1.21 5.12 11.21
N CYS A 123 0.39 4.08 11.04
CA CYS A 123 0.02 3.18 12.12
C CYS A 123 0.00 1.72 11.62
N HIS A 124 0.39 0.78 12.47
CA HIS A 124 0.21 -0.65 12.23
C HIS A 124 -0.07 -1.39 13.53
N ILE A 125 -1.22 -2.07 13.58
CA ILE A 125 -1.62 -2.87 14.74
C ILE A 125 -1.48 -4.35 14.40
N HIS A 126 -0.53 -5.02 15.04
CA HIS A 126 -0.27 -6.43 14.79
C HIS A 126 -1.04 -7.32 15.76
N ARG A 127 -2.12 -7.96 15.27
CA ARG A 127 -3.05 -8.75 16.11
C ARG A 127 -2.38 -9.89 16.91
N LYS A 128 -1.47 -10.66 16.28
CA LYS A 128 -0.82 -11.83 16.94
C LYS A 128 0.07 -11.41 18.11
N TYR A 129 0.97 -10.45 17.88
CA TYR A 129 1.90 -9.96 18.90
C TYR A 129 1.25 -8.96 19.86
N SER A 130 0.06 -8.45 19.53
CA SER A 130 -0.64 -7.44 20.31
C SER A 130 0.23 -6.18 20.51
N MET A 131 0.87 -5.74 19.43
CA MET A 131 1.74 -4.55 19.42
C MET A 131 1.19 -3.51 18.44
N ILE A 132 1.44 -2.24 18.76
CA ILE A 132 1.01 -1.07 17.99
C ILE A 132 2.27 -0.29 17.61
N ALA A 133 2.50 -0.10 16.31
CA ALA A 133 3.56 0.75 15.79
C ALA A 133 2.93 2.05 15.26
N MET A 134 3.48 3.18 15.68
CA MET A 134 3.02 4.52 15.30
C MET A 134 4.19 5.42 14.92
N GLY A 135 3.97 6.34 13.99
CA GLY A 135 4.93 7.36 13.60
C GLY A 135 4.27 8.42 12.71
N GLY A 136 4.99 9.49 12.39
CA GLY A 136 4.43 10.55 11.54
C GLY A 136 5.46 11.57 11.09
N GLN A 137 4.98 12.78 10.77
CA GLN A 137 5.84 13.92 10.48
C GLN A 137 6.59 14.38 11.75
N GLU A 138 7.92 14.48 11.66
CA GLU A 138 8.84 14.82 12.76
C GLU A 138 8.72 13.91 13.99
N ASN A 139 8.06 12.76 13.81
CA ASN A 139 7.79 11.80 14.85
C ASN A 139 8.28 10.42 14.41
N ASP A 140 9.38 9.98 15.02
CA ASP A 140 10.01 8.70 14.74
C ASP A 140 9.17 7.52 15.25
N LEU A 141 9.52 6.31 14.78
CA LEU A 141 8.77 5.10 15.10
C LEU A 141 8.72 4.86 16.62
N CYS A 142 7.51 4.78 17.17
CA CYS A 142 7.25 4.32 18.52
C CYS A 142 6.42 3.05 18.48
N VAL A 143 6.83 2.03 19.24
CA VAL A 143 6.13 0.75 19.33
C VAL A 143 5.69 0.51 20.76
N TYR A 144 4.42 0.15 20.93
CA TYR A 144 3.76 -0.10 22.21
C TYR A 144 3.29 -1.55 22.26
N ASP A 145 3.44 -2.21 23.40
CA ASP A 145 2.89 -3.55 23.64
C ASP A 145 1.63 -3.43 24.49
N MET A 146 0.54 -4.00 24.00
CA MET A 146 -0.76 -3.96 24.68
C MET A 146 -0.84 -4.92 25.86
N ASN A 147 0.10 -5.87 25.98
CA ASN A 147 0.18 -6.77 27.12
C ASN A 147 1.08 -6.24 28.25
N ALA A 148 1.81 -5.15 28.02
CA ALA A 148 2.63 -4.54 29.05
C ALA A 148 1.75 -3.97 30.16
N GLU A 149 2.25 -4.01 31.40
CA GLU A 149 1.55 -3.42 32.56
C GLU A 149 1.30 -1.92 32.36
N ASN A 150 2.27 -1.22 31.76
CA ASN A 150 2.17 0.18 31.39
C ASN A 150 2.21 0.35 29.86
N VAL A 151 1.03 0.39 29.23
CA VAL A 151 0.88 0.58 27.78
C VAL A 151 1.31 1.99 27.32
N ALA A 152 1.41 2.96 28.24
CA ALA A 152 1.83 4.33 27.90
C ALA A 152 3.34 4.41 27.56
N GLU A 153 4.13 3.48 28.08
CA GLU A 153 5.56 3.45 27.80
C GLU A 153 5.84 2.67 26.51
N PRO A 154 6.52 3.30 25.52
CA PRO A 154 6.89 2.60 24.31
C PRO A 154 7.96 1.56 24.62
N VAL A 155 7.71 0.35 24.15
CA VAL A 155 8.66 -0.77 24.15
C VAL A 155 9.89 -0.42 23.30
N PHE A 156 9.69 0.31 22.21
CA PHE A 156 10.76 0.77 21.34
C PHE A 156 10.48 2.20 20.86
N ARG A 157 11.51 3.05 20.95
CA ARG A 157 11.51 4.41 20.39
C ARG A 157 12.70 4.53 19.45
N ALA A 158 12.42 4.69 18.16
CA ALA A 158 13.46 4.89 17.17
C ALA A 158 14.18 6.22 17.43
N LYS A 159 15.48 6.22 17.14
CA LYS A 159 16.29 7.42 17.01
C LYS A 159 16.65 7.61 15.55
N ASN A 160 16.67 8.86 15.12
CA ASN A 160 17.05 9.21 13.78
C ASN A 160 18.49 8.78 13.48
N VAL A 161 18.83 8.76 12.19
CA VAL A 161 20.21 8.63 11.72
C VAL A 161 21.09 9.75 12.27
N ARG A 162 22.41 9.58 12.22
CA ARG A 162 23.33 10.63 12.68
C ARG A 162 23.21 11.83 11.76
N ASP A 163 23.45 13.00 12.33
CA ASP A 163 23.42 14.24 11.57
C ASP A 163 24.49 14.23 10.48
N HIS A 164 24.24 14.99 9.42
CA HIS A 164 25.18 15.09 8.32
C HIS A 164 26.49 15.73 8.79
N VAL A 165 27.55 15.63 7.98
CA VAL A 165 28.83 16.38 8.17
C VAL A 165 28.63 17.90 8.33
N LEU A 166 27.45 18.43 7.95
CA LEU A 166 27.07 19.83 8.08
C LEU A 166 26.22 20.12 9.34
N ASP A 167 26.12 19.16 10.27
CA ASP A 167 25.31 19.21 11.51
C ASP A 167 23.82 19.55 11.28
N VAL A 168 23.30 19.21 10.09
CA VAL A 168 21.88 19.34 9.77
C VAL A 168 21.17 18.00 10.04
N PRO A 169 20.07 17.99 10.81
CA PRO A 169 19.31 16.77 11.07
C PRO A 169 18.56 16.31 9.82
N TYR A 170 18.54 14.99 9.61
CA TYR A 170 17.73 14.41 8.53
C TYR A 170 16.24 14.58 8.82
N PRO A 171 15.44 15.11 7.88
CA PRO A 171 14.01 15.26 8.09
C PRO A 171 13.33 13.89 8.22
N ILE A 172 12.38 13.80 9.15
CA ILE A 172 11.65 12.56 9.45
C ILE A 172 10.21 12.75 9.05
N PHE A 173 9.71 11.88 8.19
CA PHE A 173 8.28 11.80 7.90
C PHE A 173 7.91 10.37 7.59
N ILE A 174 7.42 9.64 8.60
CA ILE A 174 6.97 8.26 8.44
C ILE A 174 5.57 8.25 7.81
N THR A 175 5.45 7.55 6.68
CA THR A 175 4.19 7.39 5.92
C THR A 175 3.65 5.97 5.99
N GLY A 176 4.47 5.02 6.42
CA GLY A 176 4.08 3.64 6.61
C GLY A 176 4.95 2.96 7.65
N THR A 177 4.36 2.03 8.40
CA THR A 177 5.08 1.22 9.39
C THR A 177 4.53 -0.20 9.39
N CYS A 178 5.36 -1.17 9.75
CA CYS A 178 5.03 -2.58 9.85
C CYS A 178 5.79 -3.24 11.00
N ILE A 179 5.12 -4.15 11.71
CA ILE A 179 5.73 -4.99 12.75
C ILE A 179 5.95 -6.37 12.14
N ILE A 180 7.20 -6.71 11.84
CA ILE A 180 7.54 -7.98 11.17
C ILE A 180 7.54 -9.13 12.18
N ASN A 181 8.19 -8.88 13.32
CA ASN A 181 8.22 -9.76 14.47
C ASN A 181 8.29 -8.88 15.74
N PRO A 182 8.22 -9.45 16.96
CA PRO A 182 8.24 -8.65 18.19
C PRO A 182 9.49 -7.78 18.42
N PHE A 183 10.55 -8.00 17.65
CA PHE A 183 11.85 -7.32 17.80
C PHE A 183 12.20 -6.45 16.58
N VAL A 184 11.68 -6.80 15.40
CA VAL A 184 12.05 -6.21 14.12
C VAL A 184 10.88 -5.43 13.54
N PHE A 185 11.16 -4.17 13.26
CA PHE A 185 10.19 -3.22 12.73
C PHE A 185 10.69 -2.62 11.42
N CYS A 186 9.75 -2.16 10.60
CA CYS A 186 10.05 -1.54 9.33
C CYS A 186 9.23 -0.26 9.16
N THR A 187 9.84 0.77 8.58
CA THR A 187 9.17 2.03 8.25
C THR A 187 9.47 2.44 6.82
N SER A 188 8.50 3.11 6.21
CA SER A 188 8.69 3.85 4.96
C SER A 188 8.56 5.34 5.25
N THR A 189 9.49 6.14 4.74
CA THR A 189 9.45 7.60 4.86
C THR A 189 8.91 8.24 3.58
N ALA A 190 8.38 9.46 3.71
CA ALA A 190 7.96 10.29 2.59
C ALA A 190 9.10 10.61 1.62
N TYR A 191 10.35 10.52 2.09
CA TYR A 191 11.58 10.83 1.37
C TYR A 191 12.20 9.60 0.70
N HIS A 192 11.39 8.61 0.34
CA HIS A 192 11.81 7.40 -0.38
C HIS A 192 12.86 6.56 0.35
N GLN A 193 12.84 6.56 1.69
CA GLN A 193 13.70 5.68 2.49
C GLN A 193 12.86 4.62 3.17
N VAL A 194 13.38 3.39 3.19
CA VAL A 194 12.84 2.28 3.97
C VAL A 194 13.87 1.88 5.01
N ARG A 195 13.47 1.95 6.28
CA ARG A 195 14.35 1.68 7.42
C ARG A 195 13.89 0.44 8.15
N PHE A 196 14.85 -0.41 8.51
CA PHE A 196 14.65 -1.57 9.35
C PHE A 196 15.30 -1.35 10.71
N TYR A 197 14.56 -1.67 11.76
CA TYR A 197 14.98 -1.55 13.14
C TYR A 197 14.94 -2.92 13.79
N ASP A 198 15.94 -3.22 14.61
CA ASP A 198 15.92 -4.36 15.52
C ASP A 198 16.13 -3.83 16.94
N ARG A 199 15.10 -3.97 17.78
CA ARG A 199 15.12 -3.51 19.18
C ARG A 199 16.29 -4.12 19.97
N ARG A 200 16.79 -5.30 19.59
CA ARG A 200 17.90 -5.96 20.27
C ARG A 200 19.26 -5.38 19.90
N ALA A 201 19.35 -4.72 18.75
CA ALA A 201 20.61 -4.23 18.21
C ALA A 201 20.81 -2.73 18.50
N SER A 202 19.86 -1.89 18.08
CA SER A 202 19.99 -0.44 18.18
C SER A 202 18.64 0.26 18.08
N GLU A 203 18.54 1.43 18.71
CA GLU A 203 17.42 2.37 18.52
C GLU A 203 17.50 3.08 17.16
N ARG A 204 18.68 3.11 16.54
CA ARG A 204 18.90 3.66 15.18
C ARG A 204 18.64 2.59 14.12
N PRO A 205 18.32 2.96 12.86
CA PRO A 205 18.08 1.98 11.81
C PRO A 205 19.31 1.10 11.58
N VAL A 206 19.10 -0.20 11.53
CA VAL A 206 20.13 -1.22 11.27
C VAL A 206 20.42 -1.30 9.77
N GLN A 207 19.35 -1.19 8.96
CA GLN A 207 19.44 -1.16 7.50
C GLN A 207 18.56 -0.04 6.97
N GLU A 208 19.06 0.67 5.96
CA GLU A 208 18.36 1.70 5.24
C GLU A 208 18.47 1.42 3.74
N TYR A 209 17.33 1.49 3.05
CA TYR A 209 17.23 1.28 1.61
C TYR A 209 16.54 2.48 0.97
N GLU A 210 17.06 2.94 -0.16
CA GLU A 210 16.47 4.03 -0.92
C GLU A 210 15.61 3.48 -2.07
N THR A 211 14.35 3.93 -2.15
CA THR A 211 13.36 3.49 -3.15
C THR A 211 13.11 4.54 -4.24
N SER A 212 13.91 5.60 -4.31
CA SER A 212 13.73 6.74 -5.21
C SER A 212 13.80 6.39 -6.70
N ARG A 213 14.53 5.31 -7.04
CA ARG A 213 14.67 4.85 -8.44
C ARG A 213 13.38 4.31 -9.05
N GLU A 214 12.50 3.76 -8.23
CA GLU A 214 11.30 3.06 -8.70
C GLU A 214 10.02 3.82 -8.33
N ILE A 215 10.03 4.49 -7.18
CA ILE A 215 8.92 5.30 -6.68
C ILE A 215 9.25 6.77 -6.97
N GLU A 216 8.58 7.34 -7.98
CA GLU A 216 8.79 8.74 -8.39
C GLU A 216 8.09 9.73 -7.46
N ARG A 217 6.89 9.39 -6.97
CA ARG A 217 6.10 10.27 -6.09
C ARG A 217 6.19 9.84 -4.63
N LYS A 218 5.79 10.74 -3.72
CA LYS A 218 5.74 10.48 -2.28
C LYS A 218 5.08 9.14 -1.96
N THR A 219 5.71 8.35 -1.08
CA THR A 219 5.13 7.13 -0.49
C THR A 219 3.97 7.47 0.44
N THR A 220 2.89 6.71 0.40
CA THR A 220 1.66 7.03 1.16
C THR A 220 1.32 6.01 2.22
N THR A 221 1.59 4.73 1.96
CA THR A 221 1.20 3.63 2.84
C THR A 221 2.17 2.46 2.69
N MET A 222 2.27 1.62 3.72
CA MET A 222 3.07 0.39 3.70
C MET A 222 2.26 -0.77 4.28
N LEU A 223 2.41 -1.95 3.68
CA LEU A 223 1.81 -3.19 4.15
C LEU A 223 2.82 -4.33 4.06
N GLN A 224 2.98 -5.07 5.16
CA GLN A 224 3.73 -6.32 5.15
C GLN A 224 2.90 -7.41 4.46
N TRP A 225 3.45 -7.99 3.39
CA TRP A 225 2.83 -9.11 2.70
C TRP A 225 3.21 -10.45 3.35
N ASN A 226 4.53 -10.69 3.45
CA ASN A 226 5.14 -11.84 4.11
C ASN A 226 6.28 -11.36 5.01
N SER A 227 7.05 -12.26 5.63
CA SER A 227 8.23 -11.88 6.43
C SER A 227 9.24 -11.02 5.64
N ASN A 228 9.35 -11.28 4.33
CA ASN A 228 10.39 -10.70 3.48
C ASN A 228 9.85 -9.82 2.36
N LYS A 229 8.52 -9.73 2.20
CA LYS A 229 7.89 -9.00 1.11
C LYS A 229 7.03 -7.86 1.65
N PHE A 230 7.20 -6.69 1.07
CA PHE A 230 6.53 -5.46 1.50
C PHE A 230 5.86 -4.78 0.31
N LEU A 231 4.68 -4.24 0.55
CA LEU A 231 3.94 -3.46 -0.44
C LEU A 231 3.99 -2.00 -0.01
N ILE A 232 4.43 -1.12 -0.91
CA ILE A 232 4.51 0.32 -0.69
C ILE A 232 3.57 1.00 -1.69
N GLY A 233 2.62 1.77 -1.16
CA GLY A 233 1.71 2.58 -1.95
C GLY A 233 2.30 3.95 -2.27
N GLU A 234 2.01 4.43 -3.47
CA GLU A 234 2.50 5.69 -4.00
C GLU A 234 1.38 6.74 -4.12
N ALA A 235 1.74 8.03 -4.08
CA ALA A 235 0.80 9.12 -4.32
C ALA A 235 0.25 9.15 -5.76
N SER A 236 0.90 8.50 -6.72
CA SER A 236 0.41 8.31 -8.10
C SER A 236 -0.68 7.25 -8.21
N GLY A 237 -0.85 6.39 -7.20
CA GLY A 237 -1.82 5.29 -7.20
C GLY A 237 -1.23 3.91 -7.49
N ASP A 238 0.03 3.86 -7.91
CA ASP A 238 0.74 2.58 -8.07
C ASP A 238 1.12 1.99 -6.71
N VAL A 239 1.19 0.66 -6.66
CA VAL A 239 1.71 -0.08 -5.49
C VAL A 239 2.89 -0.94 -5.92
N HIS A 240 3.96 -0.90 -5.15
CA HIS A 240 5.22 -1.59 -5.45
C HIS A 240 5.45 -2.74 -4.48
N LEU A 241 5.80 -3.92 -5.01
CA LEU A 241 6.15 -5.09 -4.23
C LEU A 241 7.67 -5.22 -4.12
N TYR A 242 8.18 -5.03 -2.90
CA TYR A 242 9.59 -5.16 -2.54
C TYR A 242 9.91 -6.50 -1.89
N ASP A 243 11.13 -7.01 -2.09
CA ASP A 243 11.63 -8.23 -1.47
C ASP A 243 12.99 -7.99 -0.79
N THR A 244 13.08 -8.26 0.52
CA THR A 244 14.30 -8.07 1.31
C THR A 244 15.40 -9.05 0.97
N ARG A 245 15.10 -10.23 0.40
CA ARG A 245 16.11 -11.27 0.12
C ARG A 245 17.17 -10.84 -0.89
N ARG A 246 16.84 -9.88 -1.76
CA ARG A 246 17.74 -9.35 -2.80
C ARG A 246 17.99 -7.86 -2.59
N GLY A 247 18.30 -7.46 -1.37
CA GLY A 247 18.64 -6.08 -1.04
C GLY A 247 17.49 -5.08 -1.23
N PHE A 248 16.27 -5.47 -0.86
CA PHE A 248 15.08 -4.62 -0.94
C PHE A 248 14.81 -4.08 -2.36
N THR A 249 14.75 -4.98 -3.35
CA THR A 249 14.50 -4.65 -4.76
C THR A 249 13.03 -4.81 -5.12
N SER A 250 12.50 -3.97 -6.03
CA SER A 250 11.14 -4.16 -6.54
C SER A 250 11.06 -5.38 -7.45
N ARG A 251 10.06 -6.21 -7.17
CA ARG A 251 9.73 -7.42 -7.93
C ARG A 251 8.62 -7.17 -8.93
N ALA A 252 7.63 -6.38 -8.54
CA ALA A 252 6.44 -6.13 -9.32
C ALA A 252 5.86 -4.75 -8.97
N LYS A 253 5.30 -4.10 -9.98
CA LYS A 253 4.55 -2.85 -9.82
C LYS A 253 3.10 -3.11 -10.22
N LEU A 254 2.20 -2.97 -9.24
CA LEU A 254 0.75 -3.09 -9.39
C LEU A 254 0.23 -1.78 -9.98
N ARG A 255 0.06 -1.80 -11.31
CA ARG A 255 -0.32 -0.61 -12.09
C ARG A 255 -1.82 -0.39 -12.13
N GLY A 256 -2.20 0.81 -12.56
CA GLY A 256 -3.56 1.15 -12.99
C GLY A 256 -4.34 1.98 -11.98
N GLY A 257 -3.76 2.30 -10.81
CA GLY A 257 -4.26 3.31 -9.89
C GLY A 257 -4.03 4.72 -10.44
N VAL A 258 -4.94 5.65 -10.12
CA VAL A 258 -4.80 7.06 -10.50
C VAL A 258 -5.03 7.93 -9.26
N GLY A 259 -3.94 8.38 -8.65
CA GLY A 259 -3.96 9.18 -7.43
C GLY A 259 -3.77 8.39 -6.15
N SER A 260 -3.53 9.10 -5.06
CA SER A 260 -2.92 8.57 -3.84
C SER A 260 -3.62 7.33 -3.27
N VAL A 261 -2.82 6.28 -3.05
CA VAL A 261 -3.24 5.07 -2.34
C VAL A 261 -3.52 5.43 -0.88
N ARG A 262 -4.73 5.12 -0.41
CA ARG A 262 -5.20 5.42 0.95
C ARG A 262 -5.22 4.21 1.86
N CYS A 263 -5.62 3.05 1.34
CA CYS A 263 -5.69 1.83 2.12
C CYS A 263 -5.40 0.60 1.25
N MET A 264 -4.72 -0.36 1.87
CA MET A 264 -4.40 -1.66 1.31
C MET A 264 -4.86 -2.73 2.30
N SER A 265 -5.58 -3.74 1.82
CA SER A 265 -6.04 -4.86 2.64
C SER A 265 -5.65 -6.18 2.00
N LYS A 266 -4.95 -7.04 2.77
CA LYS A 266 -4.73 -8.43 2.38
C LYS A 266 -5.99 -9.25 2.55
N HIS A 267 -6.04 -10.39 1.86
CA HIS A 267 -7.07 -11.40 2.11
C HIS A 267 -6.92 -12.04 3.51
N PRO A 268 -7.97 -12.07 4.37
CA PRO A 268 -7.87 -12.64 5.72
C PRO A 268 -7.50 -14.13 5.76
N ALA A 269 -7.95 -14.93 4.78
CA ALA A 269 -7.61 -16.35 4.68
C ALA A 269 -6.17 -16.63 4.17
N GLY A 270 -5.40 -15.59 3.81
CA GLY A 270 -4.03 -15.76 3.31
C GLY A 270 -3.90 -16.07 1.81
N HIS A 271 -4.99 -15.97 1.04
CA HIS A 271 -4.91 -15.99 -0.42
C HIS A 271 -4.06 -14.84 -0.96
N GLN A 272 -3.49 -15.02 -2.14
CA GLN A 272 -2.51 -14.11 -2.72
C GLN A 272 -3.13 -12.87 -3.39
N ILE A 273 -4.19 -12.35 -2.78
CA ILE A 273 -5.05 -11.28 -3.28
C ILE A 273 -4.89 -10.03 -2.40
N LEU A 274 -4.76 -8.88 -3.03
CA LEU A 274 -4.67 -7.57 -2.40
C LEU A 274 -5.78 -6.65 -2.91
N ALA A 275 -6.54 -6.06 -2.00
CA ALA A 275 -7.43 -4.96 -2.33
C ALA A 275 -6.74 -3.62 -2.04
N VAL A 276 -6.84 -2.70 -3.01
CA VAL A 276 -6.24 -1.36 -2.94
C VAL A 276 -7.33 -0.33 -3.23
N THR A 277 -7.34 0.74 -2.43
CA THR A 277 -8.23 1.88 -2.62
C THR A 277 -7.48 3.20 -2.49
N GLY A 278 -8.00 4.23 -3.15
CA GLY A 278 -7.38 5.55 -3.21
C GLY A 278 -8.36 6.63 -3.67
N LEU A 279 -7.80 7.74 -4.15
CA LEU A 279 -8.57 8.94 -4.53
C LEU A 279 -9.33 8.83 -5.87
N ASP A 280 -9.08 7.80 -6.68
CA ASP A 280 -9.73 7.58 -7.99
C ASP A 280 -11.14 7.00 -7.92
N ARG A 281 -11.73 6.86 -6.72
CA ARG A 281 -13.09 6.32 -6.54
C ARG A 281 -13.24 4.89 -7.09
N LYS A 282 -12.12 4.19 -7.26
CA LYS A 282 -12.07 2.80 -7.69
C LYS A 282 -11.43 1.95 -6.60
N VAL A 283 -11.91 0.74 -6.47
CA VAL A 283 -11.28 -0.30 -5.66
C VAL A 283 -10.75 -1.36 -6.61
N ARG A 284 -9.46 -1.65 -6.47
CA ARG A 284 -8.77 -2.60 -7.34
C ARG A 284 -8.35 -3.81 -6.55
N ILE A 285 -8.56 -4.97 -7.16
CA ILE A 285 -8.16 -6.24 -6.60
C ILE A 285 -7.05 -6.79 -7.47
N TYR A 286 -5.88 -7.02 -6.87
CA TYR A 286 -4.69 -7.50 -7.55
C TYR A 286 -4.33 -8.91 -7.08
N HIS A 287 -3.75 -9.69 -7.99
CA HIS A 287 -2.97 -10.86 -7.64
C HIS A 287 -1.52 -10.44 -7.40
N VAL A 288 -1.02 -10.59 -6.17
CA VAL A 288 0.28 -10.02 -5.77
C VAL A 288 1.48 -10.67 -6.47
N PRO A 289 1.58 -12.00 -6.60
CA PRO A 289 2.75 -12.62 -7.24
C PRO A 289 2.87 -12.32 -8.73
N THR A 290 1.75 -12.29 -9.47
CA THR A 290 1.77 -11.99 -10.92
C THR A 290 1.71 -10.49 -11.21
N GLY A 291 1.32 -9.68 -10.23
CA GLY A 291 1.08 -8.26 -10.37
C GLY A 291 -0.14 -7.90 -11.23
N LYS A 292 -0.96 -8.88 -11.62
CA LYS A 292 -2.11 -8.68 -12.50
C LYS A 292 -3.28 -8.05 -11.74
N LEU A 293 -3.94 -7.10 -12.39
CA LEU A 293 -5.22 -6.57 -11.95
C LEU A 293 -6.31 -7.61 -12.24
N LEU A 294 -6.96 -8.11 -11.19
CA LEU A 294 -8.05 -9.08 -11.30
C LEU A 294 -9.38 -8.37 -11.56
N GLN A 295 -9.65 -7.31 -10.80
CA GLN A 295 -10.92 -6.60 -10.88
C GLN A 295 -10.77 -5.13 -10.51
N SER A 296 -11.53 -4.26 -11.19
CA SER A 296 -11.64 -2.84 -10.88
C SER A 296 -13.10 -2.48 -10.66
N ILE A 297 -13.41 -1.98 -9.46
CA ILE A 297 -14.77 -1.70 -8.99
C ILE A 297 -14.92 -0.19 -8.86
N TYR A 298 -15.91 0.40 -9.54
CA TYR A 298 -16.19 1.84 -9.41
C TYR A 298 -17.15 2.10 -8.24
N VAL A 299 -16.67 2.81 -7.22
CA VAL A 299 -17.40 3.02 -5.95
C VAL A 299 -18.21 4.32 -5.95
N LYS A 300 -18.20 5.09 -7.05
CA LYS A 300 -18.84 6.42 -7.22
C LYS A 300 -18.24 7.55 -6.37
N GLN A 301 -17.93 7.30 -5.11
CA GLN A 301 -17.32 8.25 -4.17
C GLN A 301 -15.87 7.84 -3.86
N LYS A 302 -15.08 8.76 -3.31
CA LYS A 302 -13.71 8.44 -2.88
C LYS A 302 -13.77 7.54 -1.66
N ALA A 303 -13.07 6.41 -1.74
CA ALA A 303 -13.01 5.42 -0.67
C ALA A 303 -11.74 5.63 0.15
N ASN A 304 -11.89 5.64 1.47
CA ASN A 304 -10.80 5.77 2.42
C ASN A 304 -10.32 4.39 2.87
N CYS A 305 -11.27 3.47 3.11
CA CYS A 305 -11.02 2.18 3.73
C CYS A 305 -11.50 1.04 2.83
N VAL A 306 -10.78 -0.08 2.83
CA VAL A 306 -11.19 -1.30 2.14
C VAL A 306 -10.90 -2.51 3.01
N LEU A 307 -11.81 -3.48 3.01
CA LEU A 307 -11.67 -4.75 3.71
C LEU A 307 -12.17 -5.90 2.83
N LEU A 308 -11.42 -7.01 2.85
CA LEU A 308 -11.82 -8.25 2.20
C LEU A 308 -12.40 -9.21 3.23
N ASP A 309 -13.43 -9.95 2.82
CA ASP A 309 -14.07 -11.01 3.61
C ASP A 309 -13.36 -12.36 3.35
N LYS A 310 -13.33 -13.24 4.37
CA LYS A 310 -12.61 -14.52 4.35
C LYS A 310 -13.19 -15.53 3.36
N GLN A 311 -14.50 -15.47 3.08
CA GLN A 311 -15.20 -16.48 2.26
C GLN A 311 -14.89 -16.44 0.76
N LEU A 312 -13.88 -15.69 0.32
CA LEU A 312 -13.50 -15.66 -1.09
C LEU A 312 -12.68 -16.91 -1.44
N PRO A 313 -13.16 -17.67 -2.42
CA PRO A 313 -12.43 -17.78 -3.67
C PRO A 313 -13.24 -17.11 -4.77
N PHE A 314 -12.56 -16.52 -5.75
CA PHE A 314 -13.19 -16.25 -7.04
C PHE A 314 -13.80 -17.57 -7.51
N ARG A 315 -15.14 -17.67 -7.54
CA ARG A 315 -15.82 -18.93 -7.82
C ARG A 315 -15.60 -19.38 -9.26
N ASP A 316 -15.26 -18.44 -10.13
CA ASP A 316 -15.29 -18.66 -11.58
C ASP A 316 -13.94 -19.02 -12.18
N ASP A 317 -12.80 -18.93 -11.47
CA ASP A 317 -11.54 -19.49 -11.99
C ASP A 317 -10.43 -19.45 -10.95
N VAL A 318 -9.91 -20.62 -10.59
CA VAL A 318 -8.57 -20.74 -9.97
C VAL A 318 -7.57 -21.21 -11.03
N ALA A 319 -8.06 -21.82 -12.13
CA ALA A 319 -7.26 -22.32 -13.25
C ALA A 319 -6.81 -21.22 -14.23
N SER A 320 -7.65 -20.21 -14.51
CA SER A 320 -7.28 -19.08 -15.39
C SER A 320 -6.21 -18.15 -14.82
N PHE A 321 -5.85 -18.30 -13.53
CA PHE A 321 -4.84 -17.46 -12.88
C PHE A 321 -3.56 -18.22 -12.49
N SER A 322 -3.57 -19.56 -12.49
CA SER A 322 -2.35 -20.38 -12.42
C SER A 322 -1.66 -20.54 -13.77
N GLY A 323 -2.36 -20.32 -14.89
CA GLY A 323 -1.84 -20.43 -16.26
C GLY A 323 -1.15 -19.19 -16.81
N VAL A 324 -0.88 -18.17 -15.99
CA VAL A 324 -0.07 -17.02 -16.43
C VAL A 324 1.40 -17.39 -16.30
N VAL A 325 1.88 -18.15 -17.29
CA VAL A 325 3.29 -18.15 -17.64
C VAL A 325 3.66 -16.70 -17.95
N ASN A 326 4.82 -16.30 -17.46
CA ASN A 326 5.38 -14.97 -17.64
C ASN A 326 5.67 -14.76 -19.15
N THR A 327 4.68 -14.35 -19.94
CA THR A 327 4.86 -13.87 -21.33
C THR A 327 5.49 -12.47 -21.35
N LYS A 328 6.55 -12.32 -20.55
CA LYS A 328 7.60 -11.31 -20.73
C LYS A 328 8.81 -11.93 -21.41
N GLN A 329 8.59 -12.82 -22.36
CA GLN A 329 9.29 -12.64 -23.62
C GLN A 329 8.34 -11.82 -24.49
N PRO A 330 8.80 -10.73 -25.12
CA PRO A 330 8.00 -10.13 -26.18
C PRO A 330 7.75 -11.24 -27.20
N GLU A 331 6.50 -11.63 -27.40
CA GLU A 331 6.12 -12.15 -28.70
C GLU A 331 6.57 -11.07 -29.68
N LYS A 332 7.48 -11.43 -30.60
CA LYS A 332 7.81 -10.56 -31.73
C LYS A 332 6.47 -10.07 -32.25
N ALA A 333 6.23 -8.76 -32.15
CA ALA A 333 5.12 -8.18 -32.86
C ALA A 333 5.30 -8.63 -34.31
N ASN A 334 4.30 -9.30 -34.87
CA ASN A 334 4.19 -9.44 -36.31
C ASN A 334 4.01 -8.02 -36.87
N THR A 335 5.12 -7.31 -36.97
CA THR A 335 5.27 -6.18 -37.89
C THR A 335 5.06 -6.77 -39.27
N LEU A 336 3.98 -6.36 -39.91
CA LEU A 336 3.83 -6.53 -41.35
C LEU A 336 5.12 -6.01 -42.01
N GLY A 337 5.86 -6.89 -42.68
CA GLY A 337 6.91 -6.48 -43.61
C GLY A 337 8.31 -7.07 -43.44
N ASP A 338 8.51 -8.22 -42.81
CA ASP A 338 9.82 -8.92 -42.90
C ASP A 338 9.94 -9.78 -44.19
N ASP A 339 8.83 -10.23 -44.78
CA ASP A 339 8.85 -11.01 -46.05
C ASP A 339 9.13 -10.16 -47.31
N PHE A 340 9.18 -8.82 -47.20
CA PHE A 340 9.46 -7.94 -48.34
C PHE A 340 10.96 -7.70 -48.56
N TRP A 341 11.77 -7.86 -47.51
CA TRP A 341 13.21 -7.63 -47.58
C TRP A 341 13.99 -8.87 -48.01
N ASP A 342 13.42 -10.07 -47.82
CA ASP A 342 14.03 -11.35 -48.22
C ASP A 342 13.89 -11.65 -49.73
N ASP A 343 12.96 -10.97 -50.43
CA ASP A 343 12.75 -11.08 -51.89
C ASP A 343 13.39 -9.94 -52.70
N MET A 344 14.15 -9.03 -52.06
CA MET A 344 14.93 -8.03 -52.80
C MET A 344 16.23 -8.63 -53.32
N ASP A 345 16.36 -8.69 -54.65
CA ASP A 345 17.61 -9.02 -55.31
C ASP A 345 18.73 -8.07 -54.85
N PRO A 346 19.91 -8.59 -54.46
CA PRO A 346 21.01 -7.76 -54.02
C PRO A 346 21.49 -6.86 -55.17
N VAL A 347 21.54 -5.56 -54.91
CA VAL A 347 22.17 -4.58 -55.81
C VAL A 347 23.66 -4.92 -55.87
N VAL A 348 24.09 -5.44 -57.02
CA VAL A 348 25.50 -5.72 -57.28
C VAL A 348 26.14 -4.41 -57.72
N ASP A 349 26.76 -3.70 -56.77
CA ASP A 349 27.62 -2.57 -57.10
C ASP A 349 28.92 -3.11 -57.71
N THR A 350 28.93 -3.25 -59.03
CA THR A 350 30.17 -3.45 -59.79
C THR A 350 31.02 -2.19 -59.67
N LEU A 351 32.01 -2.26 -58.79
CA LEU A 351 33.12 -1.33 -58.72
C LEU A 351 33.98 -1.52 -59.97
N ASP A 352 33.64 -0.84 -61.06
CA ASP A 352 34.58 -0.58 -62.13
C ASP A 352 35.52 0.55 -61.71
N GLU A 353 36.80 0.21 -61.68
CA GLU A 353 37.93 1.10 -61.45
C GLU A 353 38.07 2.13 -62.60
N GLU A 354 38.71 3.24 -62.24
CA GLU A 354 39.36 4.21 -63.13
C GLU A 354 38.48 5.26 -63.85
N GLU A 355 38.30 6.41 -63.18
CA GLU A 355 38.52 7.69 -63.86
C GLU A 355 39.25 8.67 -62.93
N LYS A 356 40.54 8.90 -63.23
CA LYS A 356 41.40 9.90 -62.60
C LYS A 356 40.88 11.30 -62.94
N ASN A 357 40.41 12.03 -61.93
CA ASN A 357 40.26 13.48 -62.06
C ASN A 357 41.64 14.18 -61.95
N PRO A 358 41.86 15.27 -62.72
CA PRO A 358 43.18 15.90 -62.88
C PRO A 358 43.64 16.67 -61.63
N GLU A 359 44.97 16.70 -61.43
CA GLU A 359 45.66 17.42 -60.35
C GLU A 359 45.38 18.95 -60.37
N PRO A 360 45.32 19.61 -59.20
CA PRO A 360 45.20 21.06 -59.13
C PRO A 360 46.55 21.75 -59.42
N GLU A 361 46.55 22.70 -60.37
CA GLU A 361 47.72 23.53 -60.69
C GLU A 361 48.25 24.33 -59.48
N PRO A 362 49.58 24.35 -59.23
CA PRO A 362 50.17 25.22 -58.23
C PRO A 362 50.28 26.66 -58.74
N LYS A 363 49.67 27.60 -58.01
CA LYS A 363 49.84 29.05 -58.18
C LYS A 363 51.33 29.43 -58.11
N ARG A 364 51.92 29.83 -59.25
CA ARG A 364 53.23 30.48 -59.29
C ARG A 364 53.17 31.88 -58.67
N LYS A 365 54.04 32.11 -57.68
CA LYS A 365 54.39 33.43 -57.15
C LYS A 365 55.02 34.29 -58.26
N LYS A 366 54.57 35.53 -58.42
CA LYS A 366 55.33 36.59 -59.09
C LYS A 366 56.39 37.16 -58.14
N ARG A 367 57.65 37.11 -58.55
CA ARG A 367 58.83 37.93 -58.18
C ARG A 367 59.71 37.85 -59.43
N GLU A 368 60.18 38.89 -60.09
CA GLU A 368 60.32 40.33 -59.88
C GLU A 368 59.77 41.08 -61.10
#